data_AF-A0A919UD80-F1
#
_entry.id   AF-A0A919UD80-F1
#
_cell.length_a   1.000
_cell.length_b   1.000
_cell.length_c   1.000
_cell.angle_alpha   90.00
_cell.angle_beta   90.00
_cell.angle_gamma   90.00
#
_symmetry.space_group_name_H-M   'P 1'
#
loop_
_entity.id
_entity.type
_entity.pdbx_description
1 polymer ?
#
loop_
_entity_poly.entity_id
_entity_poly.type
_entity_poly.pdbx_seq_one_letter_code
_entity_poly.pdbx_strand_id
1 'polypeptide(L)'
;MLATHTVDLSPLPPADRFDYWSELVAKEIAPNQIASTHAHDFDARMRLTGLGPLTLTSLSFPSLTTRRTTRLIRRSDPEQYHLALLTSGVGTVQQDRREAAIQPGHFTLLTSSRPYEASHGIPAVRPEPVSSVVAVIPHSHLPIPHHKVSALFGASLPSDSGMGALLARHLQHIAAHPDQFDTSEAGFLGNTTLDLIAAMLAQQLNAVGSLPSDVRHGLLRSRIDAFIDDNIGDPTLGPQTIAAAHNISTSTLHRLFRTEMTPVAELIRTRRLQRCRRDLANPALRGKPAHAIGARWGYPDRSHFNRAFIAKYGMSPTEYRQQ
;
A
#
# COMPACT_ATOMS: atom_id res chain seq x y z
N MET A 1 12.07 14.61 -11.30
CA MET A 1 11.86 14.89 -9.86
C MET A 1 10.51 14.37 -9.35
N LEU A 2 10.48 13.71 -8.18
CA LEU A 2 9.23 13.25 -7.55
C LEU A 2 8.25 14.40 -7.33
N ALA A 3 6.95 14.10 -7.44
CA ALA A 3 5.90 15.04 -7.11
C ALA A 3 5.93 15.30 -5.60
N THR A 4 6.43 16.49 -5.22
CA THR A 4 6.52 16.93 -3.83
C THR A 4 5.68 18.19 -3.63
N HIS A 5 5.00 18.24 -2.49
CA HIS A 5 4.27 19.42 -2.04
C HIS A 5 4.71 19.75 -0.62
N THR A 6 5.36 20.90 -0.44
CA THR A 6 5.81 21.38 0.88
C THR A 6 4.94 22.55 1.30
N VAL A 7 4.44 22.47 2.53
CA VAL A 7 3.67 23.50 3.19
C VAL A 7 4.41 23.91 4.45
N ASP A 8 4.84 25.17 4.47
CA ASP A 8 5.48 25.81 5.61
C ASP A 8 4.51 26.87 6.15
N LEU A 9 4.20 26.83 7.45
CA LEU A 9 3.24 27.74 8.07
C LEU A 9 3.87 29.06 8.54
N SER A 10 5.20 29.16 8.58
CA SER A 10 5.91 30.37 9.00
C SER A 10 5.54 31.65 8.23
N PRO A 11 5.14 31.62 6.93
CA PRO A 11 4.69 32.81 6.22
C PRO A 11 3.27 33.26 6.60
N LEU A 12 2.46 32.42 7.25
CA LEU A 12 1.10 32.76 7.68
C LEU A 12 1.12 33.58 8.98
N PRO A 13 0.11 34.43 9.23
CA PRO A 13 -0.07 35.08 10.53
C PRO A 13 -0.16 34.04 11.66
N PRO A 14 0.50 34.22 12.82
CA PRO A 14 0.52 33.23 13.90
C PRO A 14 -0.86 32.71 14.33
N ALA A 15 -1.86 33.59 14.36
CA ALA A 15 -3.23 33.25 14.73
C ALA A 15 -3.92 32.26 13.77
N ASP A 16 -3.51 32.22 12.50
CA ASP A 16 -4.13 31.38 11.47
C ASP A 16 -3.43 30.01 11.31
N ARG A 17 -2.20 29.87 11.85
CA ARG A 17 -1.35 28.70 11.60
C ARG A 17 -1.95 27.41 12.14
N PHE A 18 -2.48 27.42 13.35
CA PHE A 18 -3.00 26.21 13.98
C PHE A 18 -4.27 25.69 13.31
N ASP A 19 -5.18 26.58 12.93
CA ASP A 19 -6.40 26.22 12.20
C ASP A 19 -6.04 25.68 10.81
N TYR A 20 -5.13 26.35 10.11
CA TYR A 20 -4.63 25.89 8.81
C TYR A 20 -3.94 24.52 8.91
N TRP A 21 -3.12 24.29 9.94
CA TRP A 21 -2.52 22.97 10.21
C TRP A 21 -3.58 21.89 10.38
N SER A 22 -4.61 22.17 11.17
CA SER A 22 -5.70 21.23 11.45
C SER A 22 -6.48 20.86 10.20
N GLU A 23 -6.75 21.83 9.32
CA GLU A 23 -7.36 21.62 8.01
C GLU A 23 -6.46 20.82 7.07
N LEU A 24 -5.16 21.15 7.03
CA LEU A 24 -4.17 20.45 6.20
C LEU A 24 -4.06 18.98 6.59
N VAL A 25 -3.93 18.66 7.89
CA VAL A 25 -3.89 17.27 8.37
C VAL A 25 -5.20 16.54 8.07
N ALA A 26 -6.35 17.20 8.23
CA ALA A 26 -7.65 16.62 7.93
C ALA A 26 -7.81 16.25 6.45
N LYS A 27 -7.28 17.09 5.56
CA LYS A 27 -7.35 16.92 4.11
C LYS A 27 -6.36 15.88 3.59
N GLU A 28 -5.10 15.97 4.00
CA GLU A 28 -4.00 15.22 3.38
C GLU A 28 -3.73 13.87 4.06
N ILE A 29 -4.16 13.68 5.31
CA ILE A 29 -3.94 12.44 6.07
C ILE A 29 -5.29 11.83 6.48
N ALA A 30 -5.95 12.41 7.49
CA ALA A 30 -7.26 11.98 7.94
C ALA A 30 -7.87 13.03 8.87
N PRO A 31 -9.21 13.16 8.92
CA PRO A 31 -9.87 14.02 9.90
C PRO A 31 -9.52 13.64 11.33
N ASN A 32 -8.99 14.59 12.09
CA ASN A 32 -8.59 14.45 13.49
C ASN A 32 -9.05 15.67 14.31
N GLN A 33 -9.29 15.47 15.60
CA GLN A 33 -9.29 16.56 16.57
C GLN A 33 -7.85 16.78 17.03
N ILE A 34 -7.33 17.98 16.86
CA ILE A 34 -5.96 18.33 17.25
C ILE A 34 -6.04 19.38 18.35
N ALA A 35 -5.20 19.25 19.38
CA ALA A 35 -5.02 20.27 20.41
C ALA A 35 -3.53 20.49 20.66
N SER A 36 -3.14 21.72 20.98
CA SER A 36 -1.76 22.07 21.28
C SER A 36 -1.70 23.22 22.27
N THR A 37 -0.72 23.20 23.18
CA THR A 37 -0.37 24.36 24.02
C THR A 37 0.28 25.49 23.24
N HIS A 38 0.73 25.21 22.01
CA HIS A 38 1.37 26.15 21.08
C HIS A 38 0.39 26.65 20.00
N ALA A 39 -0.92 26.58 20.24
CA ALA A 39 -1.91 26.96 19.22
C ALA A 39 -1.79 28.43 18.77
N HIS A 40 -1.29 29.31 19.65
CA HIS A 40 -1.16 30.76 19.39
C HIS A 40 0.08 31.13 18.55
N ASP A 41 1.08 30.25 18.49
CA ASP A 41 2.37 30.47 17.83
C ASP A 41 2.81 29.23 17.03
N PHE A 42 1.85 28.45 16.54
CA PHE A 42 2.07 27.11 15.99
C PHE A 42 2.94 27.10 14.73
N ASP A 43 4.24 26.84 14.88
CA ASP A 43 5.20 26.75 13.78
C ASP A 43 5.37 25.30 13.32
N ALA A 44 4.85 24.98 12.14
CA ALA A 44 4.86 23.63 11.60
C ALA A 44 5.15 23.60 10.10
N ARG A 45 5.67 22.45 9.66
CA ARG A 45 5.96 22.16 8.26
C ARG A 45 5.50 20.75 7.93
N MET A 46 4.83 20.61 6.78
CA MET A 46 4.46 19.33 6.20
C MET A 46 5.04 19.24 4.79
N ARG A 47 5.55 18.08 4.42
CA ARG A 47 5.92 17.79 3.04
C ARG A 47 5.39 16.43 2.63
N LEU A 48 4.68 16.41 1.51
CA LEU A 48 4.13 15.21 0.91
C LEU A 48 4.95 14.83 -0.30
N THR A 49 5.35 13.58 -0.37
CA THR A 49 6.07 12.98 -1.50
C THR A 49 5.24 11.81 -2.02
N GLY A 50 4.67 11.96 -3.22
CA GLY A 50 3.89 10.91 -3.86
C GLY A 50 4.80 9.81 -4.42
N LEU A 51 4.62 8.57 -3.97
CA LEU A 51 5.40 7.40 -4.41
C LEU A 51 4.56 6.41 -5.20
N GLY A 52 3.46 6.83 -5.83
CA GLY A 52 2.53 5.92 -6.53
C GLY A 52 1.55 5.28 -5.55
N PRO A 53 1.71 3.98 -5.15
CA PRO A 53 0.75 3.32 -4.27
C PRO A 53 0.72 3.84 -2.81
N LEU A 54 1.63 4.72 -2.41
CA LEU A 54 1.57 5.34 -1.08
C LEU A 54 2.11 6.77 -1.12
N THR A 55 1.80 7.52 -0.08
CA THR A 55 2.32 8.88 0.13
C THR A 55 3.25 8.87 1.34
N LEU A 56 4.44 9.45 1.18
CA LEU A 56 5.36 9.70 2.28
C LEU A 56 5.18 11.13 2.78
N THR A 57 4.86 11.29 4.06
CA THR A 57 4.61 12.59 4.68
C THR A 57 5.70 12.88 5.71
N SER A 58 6.52 13.90 5.48
CA SER A 58 7.45 14.44 6.48
C SER A 58 6.76 15.55 7.26
N LEU A 59 6.87 15.53 8.58
CA LEU A 59 6.20 16.47 9.48
C LEU A 59 7.22 17.06 10.47
N SER A 60 7.11 18.35 10.74
CA SER A 60 7.77 19.05 11.84
C SER A 60 6.74 19.94 12.54
N PHE A 61 6.56 19.81 13.85
CA PHE A 61 5.52 20.53 14.59
C PHE A 61 5.84 20.66 16.10
N PRO A 62 5.24 21.61 16.83
CA PRO A 62 5.34 21.72 18.29
C PRO A 62 4.54 20.61 18.98
N SER A 63 4.63 20.51 20.31
CA SER A 63 3.85 19.52 21.08
C SER A 63 2.35 19.58 20.75
N LEU A 64 1.72 18.44 20.46
CA LEU A 64 0.29 18.35 20.16
C LEU A 64 -0.31 17.01 20.60
N THR A 65 -1.62 16.98 20.73
CA THR A 65 -2.41 15.76 20.84
C THR A 65 -3.33 15.63 19.64
N THR A 66 -3.51 14.40 19.19
CA THR A 66 -4.34 14.03 18.05
C THR A 66 -5.33 12.98 18.50
N ARG A 67 -6.60 13.18 18.17
CA ARG A 67 -7.67 12.26 18.50
C ARG A 67 -8.53 11.98 17.28
N ARG A 68 -8.61 10.71 16.90
CA ARG A 68 -9.55 10.22 15.90
C ARG A 68 -10.71 9.53 16.60
N THR A 69 -11.91 10.10 16.50
CA THR A 69 -13.10 9.60 17.19
C THR A 69 -13.99 8.78 16.26
N THR A 70 -14.85 7.93 16.81
CA THR A 70 -15.88 7.21 16.04
C THR A 70 -16.77 8.16 15.23
N ARG A 71 -17.05 9.36 15.75
CA ARG A 71 -17.83 10.39 15.04
C ARG A 71 -17.12 10.90 13.79
N LEU A 72 -15.80 11.10 13.86
CA LEU A 72 -14.99 11.52 12.71
C LEU A 72 -14.90 10.41 11.66
N ILE A 73 -14.70 9.16 12.09
CA ILE A 73 -14.63 7.99 11.22
C ILE A 73 -15.93 7.81 10.44
N ARG A 74 -17.09 7.91 11.11
CA ARG A 74 -18.41 7.84 10.44
C ARG A 74 -18.64 8.93 9.40
N ARG A 75 -17.98 10.08 9.53
CA ARG A 75 -18.09 11.19 8.57
C ARG A 75 -17.19 10.97 7.36
N SER A 76 -15.97 10.50 7.60
CA SER A 76 -14.98 10.24 6.55
C SER A 76 -13.93 9.26 7.05
N ASP A 77 -13.86 8.11 6.38
CA ASP A 77 -12.82 7.13 6.60
C ASP A 77 -12.05 6.89 5.29
N PRO A 78 -10.78 7.31 5.21
CA PRO A 78 -9.98 7.08 4.01
C PRO A 78 -9.48 5.63 3.90
N GLU A 79 -9.72 4.77 4.90
CA GLU A 79 -9.27 3.36 4.95
C GLU A 79 -7.77 3.20 4.72
N GLN A 80 -6.96 3.84 5.57
CA GLN A 80 -5.51 3.91 5.45
C GLN A 80 -4.79 3.44 6.71
N TYR A 81 -3.63 2.83 6.51
CA TYR A 81 -2.63 2.62 7.54
C TYR A 81 -1.68 3.81 7.60
N HIS A 82 -1.32 4.23 8.80
CA HIS A 82 -0.26 5.20 9.06
C HIS A 82 0.88 4.49 9.76
N LEU A 83 1.99 4.30 9.05
CA LEU A 83 3.22 3.80 9.63
C LEU A 83 4.17 4.99 9.87
N ALA A 84 4.26 5.44 11.12
CA ALA A 84 5.00 6.63 11.49
C ALA A 84 6.35 6.26 12.12
N LEU A 85 7.44 6.78 11.57
CA LEU A 85 8.76 6.78 12.18
C LEU A 85 8.97 8.12 12.89
N LEU A 86 9.08 8.10 14.21
CA LEU A 86 9.46 9.30 14.95
C LEU A 86 10.97 9.51 14.85
N THR A 87 11.41 10.70 14.46
CA THR A 87 12.85 11.03 14.35
C THR A 87 13.32 11.99 15.44
N SER A 88 12.43 12.86 15.93
CA SER A 88 12.64 13.72 17.10
C SER A 88 11.33 13.91 17.86
N GLY A 89 11.41 14.12 19.17
CA GLY A 89 10.26 14.19 20.06
C GLY A 89 10.05 12.91 20.89
N VAL A 90 9.03 12.90 21.73
CA VAL A 90 8.54 11.71 22.45
C VAL A 90 7.02 11.74 22.44
N GLY A 91 6.37 10.64 22.80
CA GLY A 91 4.92 10.63 22.81
C GLY A 91 4.31 9.37 23.38
N THR A 92 2.98 9.30 23.26
CA THR A 92 2.20 8.09 23.50
C THR A 92 1.23 7.89 22.35
N VAL A 93 0.90 6.63 22.10
CA VAL A 93 -0.14 6.27 21.14
C VAL A 93 -1.03 5.22 21.78
N GLN A 94 -2.33 5.37 21.57
CA GLN A 94 -3.34 4.41 21.99
C GLN A 94 -4.27 4.10 20.82
N GLN A 95 -4.39 2.82 20.48
CA GLN A 95 -5.40 2.31 19.55
C GLN A 95 -5.91 0.96 20.03
N ASP A 96 -7.22 0.77 19.98
CA ASP A 96 -7.92 -0.35 20.61
C ASP A 96 -7.57 -0.48 22.10
N ARG A 97 -7.10 -1.64 22.56
CA ARG A 97 -6.69 -1.88 23.96
C ARG A 97 -5.19 -1.75 24.19
N ARG A 98 -4.45 -1.24 23.20
CA ARG A 98 -2.99 -1.11 23.28
C ARG A 98 -2.61 0.35 23.43
N GLU A 99 -1.73 0.59 24.38
CA GLU A 99 -1.04 1.86 24.58
C GLU A 99 0.48 1.59 24.50
N ALA A 100 1.20 2.47 23.83
CA ALA A 100 2.64 2.38 23.70
C ALA A 100 3.28 3.77 23.75
N ALA A 101 4.49 3.84 24.31
CA ALA A 101 5.33 5.02 24.18
C ALA A 101 5.87 5.14 22.74
N ILE A 102 5.86 6.36 22.21
CA ILE A 102 6.53 6.72 20.97
C ILE A 102 7.90 7.27 21.32
N GLN A 103 8.94 6.68 20.74
CA GLN A 103 10.33 7.07 20.94
C GLN A 103 10.99 7.34 19.58
N PRO A 104 11.99 8.24 19.51
CA PRO A 104 12.79 8.40 18.31
C PRO A 104 13.40 7.06 17.87
N GLY A 105 13.37 6.78 16.57
CA GLY A 105 13.87 5.51 16.02
C GLY A 105 12.96 4.31 16.30
N HIS A 106 11.67 4.55 16.56
CA HIS A 106 10.66 3.50 16.59
C HIS A 106 9.54 3.82 15.61
N PHE A 107 8.98 2.76 15.04
CA PHE A 107 7.77 2.84 14.24
C PHE A 107 6.53 2.68 15.11
N THR A 108 5.47 3.40 14.78
CA THR A 108 4.12 3.13 15.26
C THR A 108 3.20 2.87 14.08
N LEU A 109 2.28 1.90 14.25
CA LEU A 109 1.30 1.55 13.23
C LEU A 109 -0.10 1.86 13.74
N LEU A 110 -0.83 2.66 12.97
CA LEU A 110 -2.24 2.97 13.20
C LEU A 110 -3.07 2.71 11.95
N THR A 111 -4.38 2.56 12.14
CA THR A 111 -5.38 2.62 11.06
C THR A 111 -6.30 3.82 11.24
N SER A 112 -6.71 4.46 10.13
CA SER A 112 -7.77 5.47 10.10
C SER A 112 -9.15 4.87 10.35
N SER A 113 -9.35 3.57 10.23
CA SER A 113 -10.68 2.96 10.36
C SER A 113 -11.09 2.67 11.80
N ARG A 114 -10.26 3.03 12.77
CA ARG A 114 -10.52 2.83 14.20
C ARG A 114 -10.15 4.06 15.03
N PRO A 115 -10.83 4.30 16.16
CA PRO A 115 -10.45 5.38 17.05
C PRO A 115 -9.01 5.23 17.53
N TYR A 116 -8.33 6.35 17.67
CA TYR A 116 -7.01 6.41 18.30
C TYR A 116 -6.79 7.75 18.98
N GLU A 117 -5.89 7.75 19.95
CA GLU A 117 -5.37 8.93 20.61
C GLU A 117 -3.83 8.89 20.52
N ALA A 118 -3.22 10.02 20.21
CA ALA A 118 -1.77 10.15 20.18
C ALA A 118 -1.36 11.48 20.82
N SER A 119 -0.27 11.46 21.57
CA SER A 119 0.39 12.66 22.08
C SER A 119 1.81 12.71 21.55
N HIS A 120 2.26 13.91 21.19
CA HIS A 120 3.64 14.18 20.82
C HIS A 120 4.11 15.39 21.59
N GLY A 121 5.30 15.29 22.16
CA GLY A 121 5.90 16.32 23.00
C GLY A 121 7.37 16.50 22.71
N ILE A 122 7.84 17.71 22.99
CA ILE A 122 9.25 18.07 22.95
C ILE A 122 9.89 17.70 24.30
N PRO A 123 10.96 16.86 24.34
CA PRO A 123 11.63 16.50 25.58
C PRO A 123 12.33 17.71 26.20
N ALA A 124 12.32 17.80 27.54
CA ALA A 124 12.99 18.90 28.26
C ALA A 124 14.51 18.99 27.98
N VAL A 125 15.13 17.86 27.64
CA VAL A 125 16.59 17.74 27.41
C VAL A 125 17.00 18.21 26.01
N ARG A 126 16.06 18.29 25.05
CA ARG A 126 16.33 18.67 23.67
C ARG A 126 15.15 19.41 23.07
N PRO A 127 15.14 20.76 23.10
CA PRO A 127 14.01 21.59 22.70
C PRO A 127 13.93 21.74 21.16
N GLU A 128 14.00 20.64 20.43
CA GLU A 128 13.79 20.61 18.98
C GLU A 128 12.32 20.25 18.68
N PRO A 129 11.72 20.78 17.60
CA PRO A 129 10.37 20.39 17.20
C PRO A 129 10.23 18.89 17.02
N VAL A 130 9.03 18.37 17.27
CA VAL A 130 8.69 16.98 16.97
C VAL A 130 8.84 16.79 15.47
N SER A 131 9.55 15.75 15.06
CA SER A 131 9.77 15.41 13.65
C SER A 131 9.45 13.95 13.38
N SER A 132 8.73 13.69 12.30
CA SER A 132 8.36 12.33 11.90
C SER A 132 8.27 12.14 10.39
N VAL A 133 8.42 10.90 9.96
CA VAL A 133 8.18 10.44 8.59
C VAL A 133 7.08 9.40 8.61
N VAL A 134 5.96 9.67 7.94
CA VAL A 134 4.76 8.83 7.95
C VAL A 134 4.51 8.28 6.55
N ALA A 135 4.51 6.96 6.42
CA ALA A 135 3.98 6.30 5.24
C ALA A 135 2.46 6.14 5.39
N VAL A 136 1.71 6.80 4.51
CA VAL A 136 0.25 6.74 4.43
C VAL A 136 -0.12 5.75 3.32
N ILE A 137 -0.74 4.63 3.71
CA ILE A 137 -0.88 3.44 2.87
C ILE A 137 -2.36 3.06 2.80
N PRO A 138 -3.01 3.09 1.63
CA PRO A 138 -4.36 2.53 1.48
C PRO A 138 -4.40 1.08 1.94
N HIS A 139 -5.45 0.69 2.67
CA HIS A 139 -5.59 -0.67 3.21
C HIS A 139 -5.45 -1.74 2.12
N SER A 140 -5.97 -1.46 0.92
CA SER A 140 -5.93 -2.34 -0.25
C SER A 140 -4.52 -2.59 -0.80
N HIS A 141 -3.55 -1.72 -0.51
CA HIS A 141 -2.20 -1.80 -1.05
C HIS A 141 -1.24 -2.57 -0.15
N LEU A 142 -1.57 -2.74 1.14
CA LEU A 142 -0.78 -3.59 2.01
C LEU A 142 -1.21 -5.05 1.80
N PRO A 143 -0.30 -5.93 1.38
CA PRO A 143 -0.67 -7.29 1.04
C PRO A 143 -0.61 -8.20 2.28
N ILE A 144 -1.13 -7.71 3.39
CA ILE A 144 -1.32 -8.47 4.63
C ILE A 144 -2.79 -8.29 5.02
N PRO A 145 -3.54 -9.37 5.28
CA PRO A 145 -4.95 -9.25 5.66
C PRO A 145 -5.13 -8.32 6.86
N HIS A 146 -6.05 -7.36 6.76
CA HIS A 146 -6.28 -6.32 7.79
C HIS A 146 -6.44 -6.89 9.20
N HIS A 147 -7.14 -8.03 9.36
CA HIS A 147 -7.30 -8.67 10.67
C HIS A 147 -5.96 -9.07 11.32
N LYS A 148 -4.94 -9.42 10.54
CA LYS A 148 -3.60 -9.74 11.06
C LYS A 148 -2.82 -8.49 11.41
N VAL A 149 -2.86 -7.49 10.52
CA VAL A 149 -2.23 -6.18 10.77
C VAL A 149 -2.76 -5.56 12.05
N SER A 150 -4.05 -5.79 12.36
CA SER A 150 -4.68 -5.29 13.59
C SER A 150 -4.04 -5.76 14.88
N ALA A 151 -3.33 -6.90 14.87
CA ALA A 151 -2.56 -7.36 16.00
C ALA A 151 -1.37 -6.44 16.36
N LEU A 152 -0.96 -5.54 15.46
CA LEU A 152 0.14 -4.59 15.61
C LEU A 152 -0.32 -3.14 15.78
N PHE A 153 -1.62 -2.84 15.70
CA PHE A 153 -2.12 -1.47 15.91
C PHE A 153 -1.76 -0.95 17.30
N GLY A 154 -1.33 0.31 17.37
CA GLY A 154 -0.89 0.97 18.60
C GLY A 154 0.38 0.37 19.21
N ALA A 155 1.10 -0.52 18.51
CA ALA A 155 2.35 -1.09 18.98
C ALA A 155 3.55 -0.19 18.62
N SER A 156 4.56 -0.20 19.49
CA SER A 156 5.89 0.31 19.17
C SER A 156 6.70 -0.79 18.51
N LEU A 157 7.13 -0.56 17.27
CA LEU A 157 7.85 -1.53 16.45
C LEU A 157 9.32 -1.08 16.33
N PRO A 158 10.30 -1.96 16.61
CA PRO A 158 11.72 -1.61 16.53
C PRO A 158 12.13 -1.15 15.13
N SER A 159 12.97 -0.12 15.05
CA SER A 159 13.54 0.39 13.79
C SER A 159 15.07 0.35 13.76
N ASP A 160 15.71 -0.36 14.69
CA ASP A 160 17.17 -0.40 14.88
C ASP A 160 17.80 -1.73 14.41
N SER A 161 16.98 -2.73 14.09
CA SER A 161 17.41 -4.06 13.69
C SER A 161 16.58 -4.66 12.55
N GLY A 162 17.15 -5.65 11.85
CA GLY A 162 16.46 -6.43 10.82
C GLY A 162 15.79 -5.59 9.73
N MET A 163 14.54 -5.92 9.40
CA MET A 163 13.78 -5.19 8.38
C MET A 163 13.30 -3.81 8.83
N GLY A 164 13.15 -3.59 10.14
CA GLY A 164 12.83 -2.27 10.69
C GLY A 164 13.94 -1.26 10.40
N ALA A 165 15.20 -1.64 10.61
CA ALA A 165 16.36 -0.78 10.30
C ALA A 165 16.47 -0.44 8.81
N LEU A 166 16.27 -1.43 7.93
CA LEU A 166 16.33 -1.19 6.49
C LEU A 166 15.22 -0.25 6.04
N LEU A 167 13.98 -0.47 6.52
CA LEU A 167 12.84 0.39 6.21
C LEU A 167 13.07 1.82 6.73
N ALA A 168 13.54 1.98 7.97
CA ALA A 168 13.78 3.29 8.56
C ALA A 168 14.76 4.12 7.71
N ARG A 169 15.91 3.53 7.35
CA ARG A 169 16.91 4.19 6.50
C ARG A 169 16.35 4.53 5.12
N HIS A 170 15.59 3.60 4.52
CA HIS A 170 14.96 3.80 3.22
C HIS A 170 13.98 5.00 3.24
N LEU A 171 13.05 5.03 4.21
CA LEU A 171 12.08 6.11 4.36
C LEU A 171 12.76 7.46 4.66
N GLN A 172 13.75 7.47 5.55
CA GLN A 172 14.52 8.68 5.88
C GLN A 172 15.29 9.20 4.67
N HIS A 173 15.88 8.32 3.85
CA HIS A 173 16.63 8.73 2.67
C HIS A 173 15.73 9.37 1.60
N ILE A 174 14.59 8.74 1.30
CA ILE A 174 13.60 9.31 0.36
C ILE A 174 13.04 10.62 0.90
N ALA A 175 12.72 10.67 2.20
CA ALA A 175 12.27 11.90 2.82
C ALA A 175 13.34 12.99 2.72
N ALA A 176 14.60 12.72 3.05
CA ALA A 176 15.63 13.76 3.04
C ALA A 176 15.95 14.28 1.63
N HIS A 177 15.93 13.43 0.61
CA HIS A 177 16.40 13.76 -0.75
C HIS A 177 15.39 13.32 -1.82
N PRO A 178 14.17 13.89 -1.87
CA PRO A 178 13.17 13.49 -2.87
C PRO A 178 13.50 13.98 -4.29
N ASP A 179 14.34 15.00 -4.41
CA ASP A 179 14.80 15.65 -5.64
C ASP A 179 15.78 14.80 -6.45
N GLN A 180 16.45 13.82 -5.82
CA GLN A 180 17.37 12.91 -6.51
C GLN A 180 16.65 11.85 -7.38
N PHE A 181 15.33 11.73 -7.25
CA PHE A 181 14.53 10.70 -7.92
C PHE A 181 13.60 11.29 -8.97
N ASP A 182 13.43 10.57 -10.07
CA ASP A 182 12.53 10.95 -11.13
C ASP A 182 11.09 10.47 -10.94
N THR A 183 10.15 11.15 -11.58
CA THR A 183 8.72 10.82 -11.49
C THR A 183 8.46 9.40 -12.01
N SER A 184 9.24 8.93 -12.98
CA SER A 184 9.18 7.55 -13.49
C SER A 184 9.58 6.50 -12.45
N GLU A 185 10.38 6.87 -11.44
CA GLU A 185 10.85 5.97 -10.39
C GLU A 185 9.87 5.88 -9.22
N ALA A 186 8.90 6.79 -9.12
CA ALA A 186 7.94 6.88 -8.02
C ALA A 186 7.26 5.54 -7.74
N GLY A 187 6.68 4.89 -8.75
CA GLY A 187 5.99 3.61 -8.60
C GLY A 187 6.91 2.47 -8.14
N PHE A 188 8.15 2.44 -8.62
CA PHE A 188 9.16 1.45 -8.19
C PHE A 188 9.55 1.66 -6.73
N LEU A 189 9.79 2.90 -6.32
CA LEU A 189 10.08 3.28 -4.93
C LEU A 189 8.91 2.95 -4.01
N GLY A 190 7.67 3.23 -4.42
CA GLY A 190 6.46 2.91 -3.67
C GLY A 190 6.30 1.41 -3.44
N ASN A 191 6.43 0.60 -4.49
CA ASN A 191 6.34 -0.86 -4.37
C ASN A 191 7.46 -1.44 -3.51
N THR A 192 8.69 -0.95 -3.68
CA THR A 192 9.84 -1.34 -2.82
C THR A 192 9.57 -1.00 -1.36
N THR A 193 8.99 0.18 -1.11
CA THR A 193 8.61 0.61 0.24
C THR A 193 7.53 -0.29 0.84
N LEU A 194 6.49 -0.65 0.06
CA LEU A 194 5.46 -1.59 0.49
C LEU A 194 6.03 -2.97 0.82
N ASP A 195 7.00 -3.45 0.05
CA ASP A 195 7.67 -4.73 0.29
C ASP A 195 8.46 -4.72 1.60
N LEU A 196 9.20 -3.64 1.88
CA LEU A 196 9.92 -3.47 3.14
C LEU A 196 8.96 -3.38 4.33
N ILE A 197 7.84 -2.66 4.18
CA ILE A 197 6.79 -2.58 5.21
C ILE A 197 6.20 -3.97 5.45
N ALA A 198 5.81 -4.69 4.39
CA ALA A 198 5.22 -6.01 4.51
C ALA A 198 6.21 -7.01 5.16
N ALA A 199 7.49 -6.96 4.80
CA ALA A 199 8.53 -7.80 5.39
C ALA A 199 8.73 -7.49 6.89
N MET A 200 8.80 -6.21 7.27
CA MET A 200 8.90 -5.79 8.66
C MET A 200 7.69 -6.23 9.47
N LEU A 201 6.47 -5.97 8.98
CA LEU A 201 5.24 -6.37 9.67
C LEU A 201 5.14 -7.89 9.80
N ALA A 202 5.53 -8.65 8.77
CA ALA A 202 5.57 -10.11 8.86
C ALA A 202 6.59 -10.61 9.88
N GLN A 203 7.77 -9.97 9.99
CA GLN A 203 8.75 -10.29 11.03
C GLN A 203 8.18 -10.07 12.44
N GLN A 204 7.47 -8.96 12.65
CA GLN A 204 6.85 -8.64 13.93
C GLN A 204 5.68 -9.59 14.24
N LEU A 205 4.85 -9.91 13.26
CA LEU A 205 3.78 -10.91 13.43
C LEU A 205 4.34 -12.30 13.73
N ASN A 206 5.47 -12.71 13.14
CA ASN A 206 6.15 -13.97 13.49
C ASN A 206 6.65 -13.98 14.94
N ALA A 207 7.25 -12.87 15.40
CA ALA A 207 7.73 -12.73 16.78
C ALA A 207 6.57 -12.79 17.79
N VAL A 208 5.38 -12.32 17.41
CA VAL A 208 4.13 -12.42 18.17
C VAL A 208 3.42 -13.78 17.94
N GLY A 209 4.10 -14.77 17.32
CA GLY A 209 3.56 -16.13 17.11
C GLY A 209 2.39 -16.22 16.12
N SER A 210 2.21 -15.20 15.27
CA SER A 210 0.97 -14.94 14.53
C SER A 210 0.99 -15.26 13.02
N LEU A 211 2.02 -15.93 12.49
CA LEU A 211 2.02 -16.38 11.09
C LEU A 211 2.51 -17.83 10.92
N PRO A 212 1.60 -18.74 10.52
CA PRO A 212 1.96 -19.99 9.86
C PRO A 212 2.57 -19.73 8.46
N SER A 213 3.33 -20.70 7.93
CA SER A 213 3.97 -20.63 6.59
C SER A 213 2.97 -20.33 5.45
N ASP A 214 1.70 -20.68 5.67
CA ASP A 214 0.59 -20.56 4.72
C ASP A 214 0.26 -19.11 4.37
N VAL A 215 0.58 -18.16 5.25
CA VAL A 215 0.29 -16.74 5.02
C VAL A 215 1.31 -16.11 4.09
N ARG A 216 2.58 -16.51 4.19
CA ARG A 216 3.63 -16.10 3.25
C ARG A 216 3.32 -16.62 1.85
N HIS A 217 2.79 -17.85 1.77
CA HIS A 217 2.34 -18.44 0.51
C HIS A 217 1.09 -17.74 -0.03
N GLY A 218 0.09 -17.46 0.80
CA GLY A 218 -1.13 -16.74 0.39
C GLY A 218 -0.86 -15.30 -0.06
N LEU A 219 0.07 -14.62 0.61
CA LEU A 219 0.53 -13.28 0.24
C LEU A 219 1.20 -13.27 -1.15
N LEU A 220 2.20 -14.13 -1.33
CA LEU A 220 2.89 -14.27 -2.61
C LEU A 220 1.91 -14.68 -3.72
N ARG A 221 0.96 -15.56 -3.40
CA ARG A 221 -0.09 -15.99 -4.34
C ARG A 221 -1.00 -14.84 -4.75
N SER A 222 -1.51 -14.03 -3.80
CA SER A 222 -2.37 -12.90 -4.11
C SER A 222 -1.69 -11.88 -5.02
N ARG A 223 -0.39 -11.63 -4.82
CA ARG A 223 0.41 -10.74 -5.68
C ARG A 223 0.58 -11.32 -7.08
N ILE A 224 0.82 -12.63 -7.19
CA ILE A 224 0.89 -13.33 -8.49
C ILE A 224 -0.46 -13.29 -9.19
N ASP A 225 -1.58 -13.48 -8.48
CA ASP A 225 -2.92 -13.44 -9.06
C ASP A 225 -3.27 -12.06 -9.62
N ALA A 226 -2.92 -10.98 -8.90
CA ALA A 226 -3.07 -9.60 -9.37
C ALA A 226 -2.20 -9.32 -10.60
N PHE A 227 -0.92 -9.72 -10.56
CA PHE A 227 -0.01 -9.58 -11.69
C PHE A 227 -0.52 -10.32 -12.95
N ILE A 228 -1.07 -11.52 -12.78
CA ILE A 228 -1.70 -12.27 -13.88
C ILE A 228 -2.88 -11.49 -14.46
N ASP A 229 -3.74 -10.91 -13.63
CA ASP A 229 -4.92 -10.19 -14.09
C ASP A 229 -4.58 -8.90 -14.84
N ASP A 230 -3.61 -8.14 -14.33
CA ASP A 230 -3.16 -6.88 -14.94
C ASP A 230 -2.46 -7.12 -16.29
N ASN A 231 -1.77 -8.26 -16.42
CA ASN A 231 -0.97 -8.59 -17.60
C ASN A 231 -1.63 -9.66 -18.49
N ILE A 232 -2.90 -10.03 -18.26
CA ILE A 232 -3.54 -11.21 -18.88
C ILE A 232 -3.58 -11.14 -20.42
N GLY A 233 -3.58 -9.93 -20.98
CA GLY A 233 -3.57 -9.67 -22.43
C GLY A 233 -2.19 -9.81 -23.10
N ASP A 234 -1.10 -9.80 -22.35
CA ASP A 234 0.25 -9.97 -22.88
C ASP A 234 0.45 -11.43 -23.33
N PRO A 235 0.71 -11.70 -24.63
CA PRO A 235 0.94 -13.07 -25.12
C PRO A 235 2.17 -13.74 -24.51
N THR A 236 3.15 -12.97 -24.01
CA THR A 236 4.38 -13.47 -23.36
C THR A 236 4.18 -13.84 -21.89
N LEU A 237 3.02 -13.52 -21.29
CA LEU A 237 2.71 -13.91 -19.92
C LEU A 237 2.69 -15.44 -19.79
N GLY A 238 3.55 -15.96 -18.91
CA GLY A 238 3.76 -17.38 -18.65
C GLY A 238 4.53 -17.63 -17.35
N PRO A 239 4.78 -18.90 -16.99
CA PRO A 239 5.43 -19.23 -15.71
C PRO A 239 6.77 -18.55 -15.50
N GLN A 240 7.58 -18.43 -16.55
CA GLN A 240 8.91 -17.80 -16.51
C GLN A 240 8.82 -16.30 -16.26
N THR A 241 7.93 -15.59 -16.96
CA THR A 241 7.77 -14.13 -16.81
C THR A 241 7.15 -13.78 -15.46
N ILE A 242 6.21 -14.59 -14.96
CA ILE A 242 5.65 -14.44 -13.61
C ILE A 242 6.73 -14.69 -12.54
N ALA A 243 7.50 -15.78 -12.67
CA ALA A 243 8.56 -16.11 -11.72
C ALA A 243 9.62 -14.99 -11.66
N ALA A 244 10.02 -14.47 -12.82
CA ALA A 244 10.94 -13.33 -12.94
C ALA A 244 10.36 -12.06 -12.29
N ALA A 245 9.10 -11.71 -12.57
CA ALA A 245 8.44 -10.53 -12.02
C ALA A 245 8.33 -10.54 -10.48
N HIS A 246 8.30 -11.73 -9.87
CA HIS A 246 8.20 -11.90 -8.42
C HIS A 246 9.49 -12.40 -7.77
N ASN A 247 10.62 -12.41 -8.48
CA ASN A 247 11.93 -12.84 -7.98
C ASN A 247 11.92 -14.24 -7.30
N ILE A 248 11.19 -15.20 -7.88
CA ILE A 248 11.15 -16.58 -7.42
C ILE A 248 11.59 -17.54 -8.51
N SER A 249 12.02 -18.74 -8.13
CA SER A 249 12.26 -19.80 -9.13
C SER A 249 10.94 -20.32 -9.70
N THR A 250 10.96 -20.80 -10.94
CA THR A 250 9.81 -21.48 -11.56
C THR A 250 9.37 -22.71 -10.75
N SER A 251 10.31 -23.41 -10.10
CA SER A 251 10.01 -24.50 -9.16
C SER A 251 9.20 -24.02 -7.95
N THR A 252 9.56 -22.89 -7.35
CA THR A 252 8.80 -22.27 -6.25
C THR A 252 7.41 -21.83 -6.72
N LEU A 253 7.30 -21.23 -7.90
CA LEU A 253 6.02 -20.89 -8.52
C LEU A 253 5.15 -22.14 -8.69
N HIS A 254 5.67 -23.21 -9.28
CA HIS A 254 4.90 -24.45 -9.43
C HIS A 254 4.47 -25.04 -8.09
N ARG A 255 5.33 -24.98 -7.06
CA ARG A 255 4.98 -25.43 -5.70
C ARG A 255 3.84 -24.61 -5.09
N LEU A 256 3.80 -23.29 -5.32
CA LEU A 256 2.71 -22.42 -4.85
C LEU A 256 1.36 -22.76 -5.50
N PHE A 257 1.35 -23.24 -6.75
CA PHE A 257 0.14 -23.61 -7.48
C PHE A 257 -0.23 -25.10 -7.38
N ARG A 258 0.66 -25.95 -6.83
CA ARG A 258 0.40 -27.38 -6.63
C ARG A 258 -0.71 -27.66 -5.61
N THR A 259 -0.93 -26.76 -4.66
CA THR A 259 -1.90 -26.91 -3.56
C THR A 259 -3.36 -26.88 -4.02
N GLU A 260 -3.66 -26.39 -5.23
CA GLU A 260 -5.04 -26.13 -5.72
C GLU A 260 -5.40 -26.87 -7.01
N MET A 261 -4.71 -27.98 -7.30
CA MET A 261 -4.96 -28.87 -8.46
C MET A 261 -4.84 -28.23 -9.86
N THR A 262 -4.54 -26.94 -9.99
CA THR A 262 -4.47 -26.25 -11.30
C THR A 262 -3.09 -25.65 -11.54
N PRO A 263 -2.34 -26.09 -12.56
CA PRO A 263 -1.08 -25.48 -12.96
C PRO A 263 -1.26 -24.01 -13.36
N VAL A 264 -0.30 -23.14 -13.01
CA VAL A 264 -0.36 -21.69 -13.31
C VAL A 264 -0.59 -21.39 -14.80
N ALA A 265 -0.01 -22.17 -15.70
CA ALA A 265 -0.23 -22.02 -17.14
C ALA A 265 -1.69 -22.29 -17.55
N GLU A 266 -2.36 -23.22 -16.88
CA GLU A 266 -3.76 -23.56 -17.13
C GLU A 266 -4.71 -22.51 -16.54
N LEU A 267 -4.34 -21.92 -15.41
CA LEU A 267 -5.04 -20.77 -14.83
C LEU A 267 -5.05 -19.58 -15.81
N ILE A 268 -3.88 -19.23 -16.37
CA ILE A 268 -3.75 -18.13 -17.35
C ILE A 268 -4.64 -18.39 -18.56
N ARG A 269 -4.58 -19.60 -19.14
CA ARG A 269 -5.43 -20.00 -20.29
C ARG A 269 -6.91 -19.87 -19.96
N THR A 270 -7.33 -20.37 -18.79
CA THR A 270 -8.72 -20.30 -18.35
C THR A 270 -9.18 -18.86 -18.19
N ARG A 271 -8.39 -17.98 -17.56
CA ARG A 271 -8.74 -16.56 -17.40
C ARG A 271 -8.80 -15.83 -18.74
N ARG A 272 -7.86 -16.07 -19.66
CA ARG A 272 -7.90 -15.50 -21.03
C ARG A 272 -9.19 -15.89 -21.74
N LEU A 273 -9.56 -17.17 -21.72
CA LEU A 273 -10.81 -17.67 -22.33
C LEU A 273 -12.06 -17.06 -21.68
N GLN A 274 -12.07 -16.87 -20.36
CA GLN A 274 -13.16 -16.18 -19.65
C GLN A 274 -13.31 -14.71 -20.09
N ARG A 275 -12.20 -13.99 -20.27
CA ARG A 275 -12.21 -12.61 -20.80
C ARG A 275 -12.70 -12.57 -22.25
N CYS A 276 -12.24 -13.50 -23.09
CA CYS A 276 -12.76 -13.66 -24.45
C CYS A 276 -14.27 -13.90 -24.47
N ARG A 277 -14.77 -14.83 -23.64
CA ARG A 277 -16.19 -15.15 -23.55
C ARG A 277 -17.02 -13.94 -23.16
N ARG A 278 -16.58 -13.19 -22.14
CA ARG A 278 -17.22 -11.94 -21.70
C ARG A 278 -17.29 -10.92 -22.83
N ASP A 279 -16.18 -10.70 -23.54
CA ASP A 279 -16.11 -9.72 -24.62
C ASP A 279 -16.89 -10.17 -25.87
N LEU A 280 -17.00 -11.48 -26.13
CA LEU A 280 -17.82 -12.04 -27.20
C LEU A 280 -19.33 -11.86 -26.96
N ALA A 281 -19.76 -11.96 -25.69
CA ALA A 281 -21.14 -11.74 -25.27
C ALA A 281 -21.53 -10.25 -25.16
N ASN A 282 -20.57 -9.32 -25.25
CA ASN A 282 -20.83 -7.90 -25.10
C ASN A 282 -21.43 -7.30 -26.40
N PRO A 283 -22.67 -6.77 -26.40
CA PRO A 283 -23.30 -6.18 -27.58
C PRO A 283 -22.50 -5.03 -28.20
N ALA A 284 -21.78 -4.25 -27.37
CA ALA A 284 -20.95 -3.13 -27.83
C ALA A 284 -19.73 -3.58 -28.67
N LEU A 285 -19.37 -4.86 -28.61
CA LEU A 285 -18.24 -5.43 -29.34
C LEU A 285 -18.65 -6.29 -30.55
N ARG A 286 -19.93 -6.29 -30.94
CA ARG A 286 -20.43 -7.07 -32.09
C ARG A 286 -19.67 -6.80 -33.39
N GLY A 287 -19.30 -5.53 -33.64
CA GLY A 287 -18.56 -5.13 -34.83
C GLY A 287 -17.09 -5.57 -34.86
N LYS A 288 -16.52 -6.03 -33.74
CA LYS A 288 -15.13 -6.51 -33.69
C LYS A 288 -15.06 -7.99 -34.06
N PRO A 289 -14.19 -8.42 -34.98
CA PRO A 289 -14.11 -9.82 -35.35
C PRO A 289 -13.61 -10.67 -34.16
N ALA A 290 -14.11 -11.90 -34.03
CA ALA A 290 -13.82 -12.76 -32.87
C ALA A 290 -12.32 -13.02 -32.66
N HIS A 291 -11.54 -13.11 -33.75
CA HIS A 291 -10.08 -13.28 -33.67
C HIS A 291 -9.37 -12.06 -33.07
N ALA A 292 -9.88 -10.84 -33.27
CA ALA A 292 -9.33 -9.62 -32.67
C ALA A 292 -9.59 -9.57 -31.16
N ILE A 293 -10.72 -10.14 -30.71
CA ILE A 293 -10.98 -10.35 -29.27
C ILE A 293 -9.99 -11.37 -28.70
N GLY A 294 -9.75 -12.48 -29.41
CA GLY A 294 -8.72 -13.45 -29.03
C GLY A 294 -7.33 -12.82 -28.90
N ALA A 295 -6.91 -12.05 -29.89
CA ALA A 295 -5.61 -11.37 -29.92
C ALA A 295 -5.43 -10.41 -28.74
N ARG A 296 -6.46 -9.63 -28.39
CA ARG A 296 -6.44 -8.72 -27.23
C ARG A 296 -6.16 -9.44 -25.91
N TRP A 297 -6.59 -10.70 -25.79
CA TRP A 297 -6.46 -11.49 -24.56
C TRP A 297 -5.38 -12.56 -24.69
N GLY A 298 -4.33 -12.32 -25.47
CA GLY A 298 -3.14 -13.16 -25.52
C GLY A 298 -3.23 -14.39 -26.43
N TYR A 299 -4.17 -14.40 -27.41
CA TYR A 299 -4.21 -15.38 -28.49
C TYR A 299 -3.96 -14.74 -29.86
N PRO A 300 -2.69 -14.49 -30.25
CA PRO A 300 -2.37 -13.85 -31.52
C PRO A 300 -2.72 -14.74 -32.74
N ASP A 301 -2.65 -16.07 -32.58
CA ASP A 301 -3.01 -17.02 -33.63
C ASP A 301 -4.50 -17.41 -33.59
N ARG A 302 -5.19 -17.21 -34.72
CA ARG A 302 -6.62 -17.47 -34.88
C ARG A 302 -6.96 -18.96 -34.72
N SER A 303 -6.15 -19.84 -35.29
CA SER A 303 -6.40 -21.29 -35.28
C SER A 303 -6.25 -21.88 -33.88
N HIS A 304 -5.27 -21.40 -33.12
CA HIS A 304 -5.05 -21.74 -31.73
C HIS A 304 -6.18 -21.23 -30.84
N PHE A 305 -6.60 -19.97 -31.01
CA PHE A 305 -7.75 -19.42 -30.28
C PHE A 305 -9.01 -20.26 -30.49
N ASN A 306 -9.34 -20.58 -31.74
CA ASN A 306 -10.56 -21.31 -32.07
C ASN A 306 -10.57 -22.70 -31.41
N ARG A 307 -9.46 -23.46 -31.53
CA ARG A 307 -9.31 -24.77 -30.89
C ARG A 307 -9.42 -24.70 -29.37
N ALA A 308 -8.76 -23.75 -28.73
CA ALA A 308 -8.80 -23.58 -27.28
C ALA A 308 -10.20 -23.21 -26.77
N PHE A 309 -10.91 -22.34 -27.50
CA PHE A 309 -12.26 -21.93 -27.14
C PHE A 309 -13.28 -23.08 -27.29
N ILE A 310 -13.22 -23.83 -28.40
CA ILE A 310 -14.06 -25.02 -28.62
C ILE A 310 -13.78 -26.06 -27.54
N ALA A 311 -12.51 -26.33 -27.23
CA ALA A 311 -12.15 -27.30 -26.20
C ALA A 311 -12.72 -26.95 -24.81
N LYS A 312 -12.88 -25.65 -24.49
CA LYS A 312 -13.39 -25.20 -23.19
C LYS A 312 -14.92 -25.06 -23.15
N TYR A 313 -15.54 -24.64 -24.25
CA TYR A 313 -16.96 -24.23 -24.28
C TYR A 313 -17.84 -25.03 -25.24
N GLY A 314 -17.27 -25.97 -25.99
CA GLY A 314 -18.00 -26.88 -26.89
C GLY A 314 -18.47 -26.28 -28.21
N MET A 315 -18.20 -25.00 -28.47
CA MET A 315 -18.61 -24.30 -29.70
C MET A 315 -17.56 -23.26 -30.09
N SER A 316 -17.59 -22.80 -31.34
CA SER A 316 -16.65 -21.79 -31.84
C SER A 316 -16.96 -20.40 -31.26
N PRO A 317 -15.96 -19.49 -31.21
CA PRO A 317 -16.17 -18.10 -30.79
C PRO A 317 -17.26 -17.36 -31.58
N THR A 318 -17.41 -17.69 -32.87
CA THR A 318 -18.41 -17.07 -33.74
C THR A 318 -19.81 -17.58 -33.42
N GLU A 319 -19.98 -18.89 -33.24
CA GLU A 319 -21.26 -19.50 -32.84
C GLU A 319 -21.69 -19.00 -31.46
N TYR A 320 -20.76 -18.93 -30.49
CA TYR A 320 -21.05 -18.41 -29.16
C TYR A 320 -21.60 -16.97 -29.17
N ARG A 321 -21.17 -16.15 -30.13
CA ARG A 321 -21.64 -14.77 -30.27
C ARG A 321 -23.03 -14.66 -30.90
N GLN A 322 -23.45 -15.67 -31.65
CA GLN A 322 -24.75 -15.69 -32.34
C GLN A 322 -25.89 -16.15 -31.42
N GLN A 323 -25.57 -16.64 -30.21
CA GLN A 323 -26.52 -16.88 -29.12
C GLN A 323 -26.88 -15.57 -28.42
#